data_AF-A0A349GXK6-F1
#
_entry.id   AF-A0A349GXK6-F1
#
_cell.length_a   1.000
_cell.length_b   1.000
_cell.length_c   1.000
_cell.angle_alpha   90.00
_cell.angle_beta   90.00
_cell.angle_gamma   90.00
#
_symmetry.space_group_name_H-M   'P 1'
#
loop_
_entity.id
_entity.type
_entity.pdbx_description
1 polymer ?
#
loop_
_entity_poly.entity_id
_entity_poly.type
_entity_poly.pdbx_seq_one_letter_code
_entity_poly.pdbx_strand_id
1 'polypeptide(L)'
;PVLSRRIEVIESLPLPIRGAQTRNFEFTKLLESGKSKTLRHENLTVQMVSRPAWYAVMALPYLMEYPHECSEQVFNRLYANLLAQHIANSDPGIRNVFDQWKNTPALDSPMEKNQDLKSVMIEETPWLRQAQDESQARCNVGVLFDANRITDETSRAFSKLEQMQLGNGLWPWFPGFRGDEYITLYITTGFGRLRHLGAKDVDMSAAIKALGALDTWMDDRYRYILKHGDKDINHLDSTIAFYLYGRSFFLEDKAVAKEHQEALKYWLGQASNYWLDLGWRQSQGHLAIGLKRFGDGKTPLDIMKSIKERSVSNEELGLFWRDQELSWWWYRAPIETQALMIEAFDEVMGDTQAMEDAKVWLLKQKQTQDWKTTRATADAIYGLLLRGTNLLAGDALVEVRLGGEAINPEKVEAGTGFYEQKFVRGEIKPEMGMITVIKTDGGVSWGSVHWQYLEDMTKVTPYEGTPMKLKKALYR
;
A
#
# COMPACT_ATOMS: atom_id res chain seq x y z
N PRO A 1 44.58 13.40 -24.93
CA PRO A 1 44.13 12.96 -23.58
C PRO A 1 44.25 11.44 -23.43
N VAL A 2 45.09 10.96 -22.51
CA VAL A 2 45.14 9.52 -22.16
C VAL A 2 43.96 9.25 -21.25
N LEU A 3 43.00 8.44 -21.73
CA LEU A 3 41.83 8.06 -20.94
C LEU A 3 42.25 7.05 -19.86
N SER A 4 41.75 7.24 -18.64
CA SER A 4 41.98 6.32 -17.52
C SER A 4 41.39 4.93 -17.87
N ARG A 5 42.14 3.87 -17.55
CA ARG A 5 41.66 2.48 -17.64
C ARG A 5 40.76 2.08 -16.46
N ARG A 6 40.67 2.94 -15.44
CA ARG A 6 39.82 2.72 -14.27
C ARG A 6 38.43 3.27 -14.54
N ILE A 7 37.44 2.46 -14.24
CA ILE A 7 36.03 2.82 -14.30
C ILE A 7 35.46 2.88 -12.89
N GLU A 8 34.47 3.73 -12.69
CA GLU A 8 33.67 3.78 -11.47
C GLU A 8 32.65 2.64 -11.47
N VAL A 9 32.58 1.92 -10.36
CA VAL A 9 31.68 0.81 -10.14
C VAL A 9 30.90 1.08 -8.87
N ILE A 10 29.59 0.89 -8.96
CA ILE A 10 28.67 0.95 -7.83
C ILE A 10 28.10 -0.45 -7.63
N GLU A 11 28.28 -0.99 -6.44
CA GLU A 11 27.68 -2.25 -6.03
C GLU A 11 26.73 -2.03 -4.88
N SER A 12 25.64 -2.81 -4.81
CA SER A 12 24.59 -2.61 -3.82
C SER A 12 24.13 -3.94 -3.26
N LEU A 13 23.95 -3.99 -1.94
CA LEU A 13 23.41 -5.15 -1.23
C LEU A 13 22.14 -4.73 -0.48
N PRO A 14 20.95 -5.28 -0.83
CA PRO A 14 19.72 -5.02 -0.08
C PRO A 14 19.75 -5.73 1.28
N LEU A 15 19.18 -5.08 2.30
CA LEU A 15 19.11 -5.55 3.67
C LEU A 15 17.64 -5.69 4.14
N PRO A 16 16.85 -6.66 3.62
CA PRO A 16 15.48 -6.88 4.09
C PRO A 16 15.44 -7.60 5.45
N ILE A 17 14.64 -7.12 6.39
CA ILE A 17 14.41 -7.75 7.70
C ILE A 17 12.94 -7.65 8.11
N ARG A 18 12.41 -8.72 8.74
CA ARG A 18 10.99 -8.81 9.15
C ARG A 18 10.83 -9.39 10.54
N GLY A 19 10.02 -8.75 11.37
CA GLY A 19 9.79 -9.14 12.75
C GLY A 19 11.04 -8.99 13.62
N ALA A 20 10.89 -9.33 14.89
CA ALA A 20 11.99 -9.28 15.85
C ALA A 20 13.00 -10.39 15.54
N GLN A 21 14.12 -10.03 14.91
CA GLN A 21 15.18 -10.96 14.57
C GLN A 21 16.53 -10.25 14.34
N THR A 22 17.59 -11.04 14.35
CA THR A 22 18.93 -10.65 13.91
C THR A 22 19.27 -11.37 12.63
N ARG A 23 19.67 -10.63 11.59
CA ARG A 23 20.04 -11.18 10.29
C ARG A 23 21.45 -10.75 9.91
N ASN A 24 22.26 -11.71 9.47
CA ASN A 24 23.61 -11.46 8.97
C ASN A 24 23.60 -11.47 7.44
N PHE A 25 24.37 -10.57 6.85
CA PHE A 25 24.57 -10.44 5.41
C PHE A 25 26.05 -10.36 5.10
N GLU A 26 26.43 -10.93 3.96
CA GLU A 26 27.81 -10.90 3.48
C GLU A 26 27.87 -10.14 2.16
N PHE A 27 28.56 -8.99 2.18
CA PHE A 27 28.91 -8.25 0.97
C PHE A 27 30.24 -8.79 0.43
N THR A 28 30.19 -9.97 -0.21
CA THR A 28 31.38 -10.74 -0.61
C THR A 28 32.41 -9.91 -1.37
N LYS A 29 31.99 -9.08 -2.33
CA LYS A 29 32.92 -8.27 -3.12
C LYS A 29 33.63 -7.19 -2.30
N LEU A 30 32.97 -6.61 -1.29
CA LEU A 30 33.61 -5.70 -0.35
C LEU A 30 34.61 -6.45 0.55
N LEU A 31 34.26 -7.64 1.03
CA LEU A 31 35.18 -8.51 1.81
C LEU A 31 36.43 -8.88 1.03
N GLU A 32 36.30 -9.09 -0.28
CA GLU A 32 37.39 -9.46 -1.17
C GLU A 32 38.18 -8.26 -1.72
N SER A 33 37.72 -7.04 -1.46
CA SER A 33 38.30 -5.82 -2.03
C SER A 33 39.80 -5.65 -1.72
N GLY A 34 40.25 -6.10 -0.54
CA GLY A 34 41.66 -6.09 -0.14
C GLY A 34 42.59 -6.97 -1.00
N LYS A 35 42.04 -7.87 -1.81
CA LYS A 35 42.81 -8.72 -2.73
C LYS A 35 43.26 -7.95 -4.00
N SER A 36 42.58 -6.86 -4.35
CA SER A 36 42.88 -6.11 -5.58
C SER A 36 43.85 -4.96 -5.32
N LYS A 37 45.01 -4.98 -6.00
CA LYS A 37 46.02 -3.91 -5.94
C LYS A 37 45.65 -2.64 -6.69
N THR A 38 44.61 -2.68 -7.53
CA THR A 38 44.20 -1.57 -8.40
C THR A 38 42.91 -0.90 -7.95
N LEU A 39 42.17 -1.57 -7.05
CA LEU A 39 40.94 -1.07 -6.48
C LEU A 39 41.21 0.16 -5.61
N ARG A 40 40.35 1.15 -5.76
CA ARG A 40 40.38 2.35 -4.92
C ARG A 40 38.97 2.66 -4.45
N HIS A 41 38.70 2.51 -3.16
CA HIS A 41 37.42 2.90 -2.58
C HIS A 41 37.13 4.39 -2.83
N GLU A 42 35.88 4.74 -3.04
CA GLU A 42 35.40 6.12 -3.08
C GLU A 42 34.50 6.37 -1.87
N ASN A 43 33.36 5.69 -1.81
CA ASN A 43 32.35 5.84 -0.77
C ASN A 43 31.73 4.49 -0.38
N LEU A 44 31.29 4.37 0.87
CA LEU A 44 30.39 3.32 1.33
C LEU A 44 29.23 3.99 2.06
N THR A 45 28.01 3.74 1.62
CA THR A 45 26.81 4.36 2.18
C THR A 45 25.88 3.27 2.67
N VAL A 46 25.49 3.33 3.94
CA VAL A 46 24.48 2.47 4.52
C VAL A 46 23.22 3.29 4.73
N GLN A 47 22.10 2.79 4.25
CA GLN A 47 20.79 3.38 4.44
C GLN A 47 19.86 2.35 5.08
N MET A 48 19.00 2.80 6.00
CA MET A 48 18.04 1.93 6.66
C MET A 48 16.73 2.67 6.90
N VAL A 49 15.60 2.03 6.59
CA VAL A 49 14.25 2.46 6.94
C VAL A 49 13.70 1.52 7.99
N SER A 50 13.53 2.02 9.21
CA SER A 50 13.06 1.21 10.34
C SER A 50 11.55 0.97 10.31
N ARG A 51 10.76 1.96 9.88
CA ARG A 51 9.28 1.95 9.91
C ARG A 51 8.66 2.36 8.57
N PRO A 52 8.65 1.47 7.57
CA PRO A 52 8.19 1.80 6.23
C PRO A 52 6.67 2.00 6.08
N ALA A 53 5.87 1.62 7.07
CA ALA A 53 4.42 1.88 7.04
C ALA A 53 4.09 3.37 6.97
N TRP A 54 4.99 4.24 7.42
CA TRP A 54 4.86 5.69 7.25
C TRP A 54 4.82 6.14 5.79
N TYR A 55 5.34 5.34 4.83
CA TYR A 55 5.19 5.63 3.41
C TYR A 55 3.74 5.54 2.92
N ALA A 56 2.89 4.78 3.61
CA ALA A 56 1.45 4.76 3.32
C ALA A 56 0.80 6.08 3.77
N VAL A 57 1.19 6.59 4.94
CA VAL A 57 0.72 7.89 5.45
C VAL A 57 1.17 9.03 4.55
N MET A 58 2.41 8.98 4.05
CA MET A 58 2.94 9.94 3.08
C MET A 58 2.22 9.90 1.71
N ALA A 59 1.40 8.88 1.43
CA ALA A 59 0.60 8.82 0.21
C ALA A 59 -0.79 9.49 0.35
N LEU A 60 -1.23 9.83 1.58
CA LEU A 60 -2.50 10.53 1.81
C LEU A 60 -2.63 11.87 1.07
N PRO A 61 -1.59 12.73 0.97
CA PRO A 61 -1.64 13.96 0.19
C PRO A 61 -2.14 13.80 -1.24
N TYR A 62 -1.75 12.71 -1.90
CA TYR A 62 -2.17 12.44 -3.27
C TYR A 62 -3.70 12.38 -3.41
N LEU A 63 -4.39 11.84 -2.39
CA LEU A 63 -5.84 11.81 -2.34
C LEU A 63 -6.45 13.17 -2.03
N MET A 64 -5.77 13.99 -1.21
CA MET A 64 -6.25 15.29 -0.76
C MET A 64 -6.14 16.37 -1.86
N GLU A 65 -5.09 16.30 -2.69
CA GLU A 65 -4.76 17.33 -3.68
C GLU A 65 -5.28 17.01 -5.09
N TYR A 66 -5.87 15.84 -5.32
CA TYR A 66 -6.33 15.44 -6.65
C TYR A 66 -7.41 16.42 -7.18
N PRO A 67 -7.20 17.07 -8.35
CA PRO A 67 -7.89 18.34 -8.68
C PRO A 67 -9.32 18.17 -9.21
N HIS A 68 -9.78 16.94 -9.34
CA HIS A 68 -10.99 16.64 -10.09
C HIS A 68 -12.23 16.52 -9.19
N GLU A 69 -13.39 16.83 -9.76
CA GLU A 69 -14.63 17.13 -9.03
C GLU A 69 -15.76 16.12 -9.28
N CYS A 70 -15.42 14.89 -9.67
CA CYS A 70 -16.40 13.81 -9.74
C CYS A 70 -16.70 13.26 -8.32
N SER A 71 -17.83 12.58 -8.14
CA SER A 71 -18.27 12.12 -6.81
C SER A 71 -17.26 11.18 -6.15
N GLU A 72 -16.59 10.33 -6.95
CA GLU A 72 -15.54 9.41 -6.46
C GLU A 72 -14.32 10.17 -5.90
N GLN A 73 -13.90 11.25 -6.56
CA GLN A 73 -12.73 12.03 -6.17
C GLN A 73 -13.03 12.94 -4.98
N VAL A 74 -14.23 13.52 -4.93
CA VAL A 74 -14.70 14.26 -3.74
C VAL A 74 -14.75 13.33 -2.53
N PHE A 75 -15.27 12.11 -2.72
CA PHE A 75 -15.28 11.10 -1.67
C PHE A 75 -13.87 10.66 -1.26
N ASN A 76 -12.94 10.45 -2.18
CA ASN A 76 -11.56 10.08 -1.83
C ASN A 76 -10.84 11.17 -1.03
N ARG A 77 -11.08 12.45 -1.35
CA ARG A 77 -10.60 13.58 -0.54
C ARG A 77 -11.15 13.53 0.88
N LEU A 78 -12.48 13.36 1.00
CA LEU A 78 -13.14 13.18 2.29
C LEU A 78 -12.56 11.99 3.07
N TYR A 79 -12.40 10.84 2.40
CA TYR A 79 -11.87 9.61 2.96
C TYR A 79 -10.45 9.82 3.51
N ALA A 80 -9.57 10.43 2.73
CA ALA A 80 -8.20 10.71 3.14
C ALA A 80 -8.13 11.68 4.33
N ASN A 81 -8.97 12.72 4.33
CA ASN A 81 -9.04 13.67 5.44
C ASN A 81 -9.52 13.03 6.74
N LEU A 82 -10.61 12.24 6.68
CA LEU A 82 -11.14 11.53 7.85
C LEU A 82 -10.14 10.50 8.39
N LEU A 83 -9.42 9.81 7.48
CA LEU A 83 -8.40 8.86 7.86
C LEU A 83 -7.17 9.55 8.47
N ALA A 84 -6.73 10.67 7.90
CA ALA A 84 -5.67 11.49 8.47
C ALA A 84 -6.02 11.99 9.87
N GLN A 85 -7.25 12.47 10.09
CA GLN A 85 -7.75 12.84 11.42
C GLN A 85 -7.73 11.66 12.39
N HIS A 86 -8.20 10.49 11.95
CA HIS A 86 -8.20 9.29 12.77
C HIS A 86 -6.78 8.89 13.19
N ILE A 87 -5.83 8.84 12.24
CA ILE A 87 -4.43 8.53 12.50
C ILE A 87 -3.81 9.56 13.46
N ALA A 88 -3.98 10.85 13.20
CA ALA A 88 -3.41 11.93 14.01
C ALA A 88 -3.94 11.95 15.46
N ASN A 89 -5.19 11.52 15.66
CA ASN A 89 -5.82 11.45 16.97
C ASN A 89 -5.61 10.09 17.68
N SER A 90 -5.08 9.09 16.97
CA SER A 90 -4.89 7.74 17.52
C SER A 90 -3.71 7.64 18.49
N ASP A 91 -2.63 8.39 18.28
CA ASP A 91 -1.39 8.30 19.04
C ASP A 91 -0.67 9.67 19.11
N PRO A 92 -0.31 10.19 20.32
CA PRO A 92 0.40 11.45 20.46
C PRO A 92 1.79 11.47 19.78
N GLY A 93 2.47 10.33 19.71
CA GLY A 93 3.75 10.18 19.01
C GLY A 93 3.61 10.34 17.50
N ILE A 94 2.50 9.87 16.91
CA ILE A 94 2.17 10.11 15.49
C ILE A 94 1.94 11.60 15.26
N ARG A 95 1.22 12.27 16.16
CA ARG A 95 1.00 13.72 16.07
C ARG A 95 2.30 14.52 16.13
N ASN A 96 3.23 14.12 17.01
CA ASN A 96 4.56 14.73 17.08
C ASN A 96 5.35 14.57 15.77
N VAL A 97 5.21 13.44 15.06
CA VAL A 97 5.83 13.26 13.74
C VAL A 97 5.26 14.27 12.74
N PHE A 98 3.94 14.48 12.70
CA PHE A 98 3.33 15.48 11.83
C PHE A 98 3.79 16.91 12.16
N ASP A 99 3.88 17.26 13.45
CA ASP A 99 4.38 18.56 13.89
C ASP A 99 5.85 18.77 13.50
N GLN A 100 6.69 17.73 13.56
CA GLN A 100 8.09 17.80 13.10
C GLN A 100 8.17 17.98 11.59
N TRP A 101 7.35 17.26 10.81
CA TRP A 101 7.30 17.40 9.37
C TRP A 101 6.84 18.79 8.93
N LYS A 102 5.86 19.38 9.63
CA LYS A 102 5.41 20.75 9.40
C LYS A 102 6.53 21.79 9.54
N ASN A 103 7.46 21.55 10.45
CA ASN A 103 8.56 22.47 10.77
C ASN A 103 9.88 22.14 10.04
N THR A 104 9.90 21.11 9.19
CA THR A 104 11.10 20.70 8.46
C THR A 104 11.03 21.22 7.02
N PRO A 105 11.88 22.20 6.63
CA PRO A 105 11.97 22.60 5.24
C PRO A 105 12.60 21.46 4.43
N ALA A 106 11.77 20.83 3.59
CA ALA A 106 12.09 19.74 2.67
C ALA A 106 12.41 18.37 3.34
N LEU A 107 11.46 17.46 3.23
CA LEU A 107 11.71 16.01 3.32
C LEU A 107 12.07 15.53 1.92
N ASP A 108 13.30 15.82 1.48
CA ASP A 108 13.82 15.29 0.22
C ASP A 108 13.59 13.77 0.18
N SER A 109 13.12 13.25 -0.95
CA SER A 109 12.96 11.81 -1.15
C SER A 109 14.31 11.11 -0.94
N PRO A 110 14.34 9.83 -0.53
CA PRO A 110 15.57 9.07 -0.38
C PRO A 110 16.44 9.09 -1.65
N MET A 111 15.81 9.18 -2.84
CA MET A 111 16.53 9.31 -4.10
C MET A 111 17.10 10.72 -4.33
N GLU A 112 16.42 11.78 -3.89
CA GLU A 112 16.98 13.13 -3.94
C GLU A 112 18.14 13.34 -2.96
N LYS A 113 18.06 12.71 -1.77
CA LYS A 113 19.10 12.74 -0.75
C LYS A 113 20.38 12.05 -1.21
N ASN A 114 20.27 10.98 -1.99
CA ASN A 114 21.41 10.22 -2.49
C ASN A 114 22.06 10.92 -3.71
N GLN A 115 22.91 11.92 -3.44
CA GLN A 115 23.67 12.65 -4.48
C GLN A 115 24.53 11.73 -5.35
N ASP A 116 24.94 10.57 -4.82
CA ASP A 116 25.77 9.61 -5.53
C ASP A 116 24.98 8.81 -6.59
N LEU A 117 23.64 8.78 -6.51
CA LEU A 117 22.75 8.28 -7.58
C LEU A 117 22.46 9.37 -8.64
N LYS A 118 22.60 10.66 -8.32
CA LYS A 118 22.38 11.77 -9.28
C LYS A 118 23.51 11.89 -10.32
N SER A 119 24.70 11.36 -10.05
CA SER A 119 25.89 11.51 -10.90
C SER A 119 25.86 10.66 -12.19
N VAL A 120 25.03 9.61 -12.23
CA VAL A 120 24.69 8.89 -13.47
C VAL A 120 23.58 9.68 -14.15
N MET A 121 23.70 10.02 -15.44
CA MET A 121 22.80 10.81 -16.33
C MET A 121 21.26 10.67 -16.10
N ILE A 122 20.79 10.97 -14.89
CA ILE A 122 19.43 10.82 -14.36
C ILE A 122 18.71 12.16 -14.42
N GLU A 123 19.43 13.25 -14.73
CA GLU A 123 18.96 14.62 -14.85
C GLU A 123 17.73 14.78 -15.77
N GLU A 124 17.49 13.86 -16.71
CA GLU A 124 16.34 13.87 -17.63
C GLU A 124 15.48 12.60 -17.58
N THR A 125 15.68 11.72 -16.60
CA THR A 125 14.92 10.46 -16.51
C THR A 125 13.60 10.63 -15.77
N PRO A 126 12.54 9.88 -16.12
CA PRO A 126 11.24 9.93 -15.43
C PRO A 126 11.35 9.71 -13.91
N TRP A 127 12.36 8.97 -13.46
CA TRP A 127 12.62 8.70 -12.05
C TRP A 127 12.98 9.96 -11.26
N LEU A 128 13.79 10.87 -11.81
CA LEU A 128 14.15 12.11 -11.10
C LEU A 128 12.92 13.00 -10.90
N ARG A 129 12.04 13.10 -11.90
CA ARG A 129 10.77 13.82 -11.76
C ARG A 129 9.90 13.18 -10.69
N GLN A 130 9.80 11.85 -10.68
CA GLN A 130 9.06 11.12 -9.64
C GLN A 130 9.62 11.38 -8.24
N ALA A 131 10.95 11.45 -8.08
CA ALA A 131 11.58 11.80 -6.81
C ALA A 131 11.37 13.26 -6.41
N GLN A 132 11.34 14.20 -7.36
CA GLN A 132 10.97 15.60 -7.12
C GLN A 132 9.50 15.71 -6.70
N ASP A 133 8.60 15.03 -7.40
CA ASP A 133 7.17 14.97 -7.08
C ASP A 133 6.95 14.33 -5.70
N GLU A 134 7.69 13.27 -5.36
CA GLU A 134 7.65 12.64 -4.04
C GLU A 134 8.16 13.59 -2.95
N SER A 135 9.23 14.35 -3.21
CA SER A 135 9.77 15.34 -2.27
C SER A 135 8.82 16.51 -2.07
N GLN A 136 8.14 16.95 -3.14
CA GLN A 136 7.09 17.97 -3.08
C GLN A 136 5.86 17.45 -2.33
N ALA A 137 5.43 16.21 -2.59
CA ALA A 137 4.34 15.56 -1.85
C ALA A 137 4.67 15.46 -0.36
N ARG A 138 5.92 15.08 -0.02
CA ARG A 138 6.42 15.03 1.37
C ARG A 138 6.47 16.41 2.02
N CYS A 139 6.86 17.45 1.28
CA CYS A 139 6.81 18.85 1.75
C CYS A 139 5.37 19.28 2.11
N ASN A 140 4.39 18.81 1.35
CA ASN A 140 2.98 19.12 1.58
C ASN A 140 2.38 18.34 2.77
N VAL A 141 2.94 17.18 3.17
CA VAL A 141 2.41 16.38 4.29
C VAL A 141 2.30 17.21 5.57
N GLY A 142 3.35 17.93 5.99
CA GLY A 142 3.30 18.71 7.23
C GLY A 142 2.22 19.80 7.24
N VAL A 143 1.93 20.39 6.08
CA VAL A 143 0.90 21.44 5.91
C VAL A 143 -0.49 20.85 5.78
N LEU A 144 -0.62 19.73 5.05
CA LEU A 144 -1.89 19.05 4.81
C LEU A 144 -2.43 18.39 6.07
N PHE A 145 -1.56 18.03 7.02
CA PHE A 145 -1.94 17.46 8.31
C PHE A 145 -2.15 18.51 9.41
N ASP A 146 -2.19 19.80 9.07
CA ASP A 146 -2.63 20.84 10.00
C ASP A 146 -4.09 20.61 10.40
N ALA A 147 -4.34 20.45 11.70
CA ALA A 147 -5.64 20.04 12.23
C ALA A 147 -6.79 20.99 11.83
N ASN A 148 -6.54 22.29 11.72
CA ASN A 148 -7.57 23.25 11.31
C ASN A 148 -7.87 23.08 9.82
N ARG A 149 -6.83 22.98 9.00
CA ARG A 149 -6.98 22.75 7.56
C ARG A 149 -7.70 21.44 7.26
N ILE A 150 -7.33 20.33 7.91
CA ILE A 150 -8.00 19.05 7.67
C ILE A 150 -9.48 19.16 8.04
N THR A 151 -9.80 19.79 9.18
CA THR A 151 -11.20 19.99 9.60
C THR A 151 -11.98 20.78 8.54
N ASP A 152 -11.44 21.89 8.05
CA ASP A 152 -12.08 22.73 7.04
C ASP A 152 -12.26 22.01 5.69
N GLU A 153 -11.25 21.25 5.25
CA GLU A 153 -11.32 20.46 4.01
C GLU A 153 -12.28 19.27 4.14
N THR A 154 -12.31 18.59 5.30
CA THR A 154 -13.28 17.52 5.61
C THR A 154 -14.70 18.06 5.49
N SER A 155 -15.02 19.18 6.16
CA SER A 155 -16.35 19.78 6.12
C SER A 155 -16.74 20.19 4.70
N ARG A 156 -15.82 20.82 3.94
CA ARG A 156 -16.09 21.20 2.54
C ARG A 156 -16.34 19.99 1.65
N ALA A 157 -15.50 18.95 1.74
CA ALA A 157 -15.64 17.74 0.95
C ALA A 157 -16.95 17.01 1.29
N PHE A 158 -17.30 16.92 2.58
CA PHE A 158 -18.56 16.32 3.02
C PHE A 158 -19.78 17.07 2.50
N SER A 159 -19.86 18.40 2.70
CA SER A 159 -20.97 19.21 2.20
C SER A 159 -21.10 19.13 0.68
N LYS A 160 -19.98 19.08 -0.05
CA LYS A 160 -20.00 18.92 -1.51
C LYS A 160 -20.54 17.56 -1.92
N LEU A 161 -20.12 16.49 -1.26
CA LEU A 161 -20.60 15.14 -1.51
C LEU A 161 -22.10 15.01 -1.21
N GLU A 162 -22.57 15.64 -0.13
CA GLU A 162 -23.99 15.68 0.25
C GLU A 162 -24.83 16.42 -0.81
N GLN A 163 -24.35 17.56 -1.29
CA GLN A 163 -25.02 18.32 -2.37
C GLN A 163 -25.11 17.54 -3.69
N MET A 164 -24.16 16.65 -3.96
CA MET A 164 -24.18 15.78 -5.14
C MET A 164 -25.16 14.61 -5.00
N GLN A 165 -25.60 14.26 -3.78
CA GLN A 165 -26.49 13.14 -3.57
C GLN A 165 -27.91 13.48 -4.01
N LEU A 166 -28.47 12.66 -4.90
CA LEU A 166 -29.83 12.85 -5.42
C LEU A 166 -30.90 12.52 -4.37
N GLY A 167 -32.14 12.95 -4.63
CA GLY A 167 -33.27 12.72 -3.72
C GLY A 167 -33.57 11.25 -3.45
N ASN A 168 -33.27 10.36 -4.40
CA ASN A 168 -33.39 8.91 -4.24
C ASN A 168 -32.20 8.27 -3.49
N GLY A 169 -31.21 9.05 -3.07
CA GLY A 169 -30.03 8.59 -2.34
C GLY A 169 -28.84 8.17 -3.21
N LEU A 170 -28.99 8.09 -4.53
CA LEU A 170 -27.88 7.78 -5.43
C LEU A 170 -26.95 8.98 -5.64
N TRP A 171 -25.66 8.73 -5.82
CA TRP A 171 -24.71 9.69 -6.35
C TRP A 171 -24.54 9.50 -7.86
N PRO A 172 -24.46 10.60 -8.63
CA PRO A 172 -24.05 10.52 -10.02
C PRO A 172 -22.54 10.36 -10.11
N TRP A 173 -22.01 9.95 -11.28
CA TRP A 173 -20.57 9.99 -11.50
C TRP A 173 -20.05 11.44 -11.49
N PHE A 174 -20.69 12.31 -12.25
CA PHE A 174 -20.41 13.75 -12.28
C PHE A 174 -21.64 14.56 -11.85
N PRO A 175 -21.46 15.72 -11.20
CA PRO A 175 -22.57 16.59 -10.83
C PRO A 175 -23.47 16.91 -12.04
N GLY A 176 -24.79 16.87 -11.83
CA GLY A 176 -25.79 17.15 -12.88
C GLY A 176 -26.19 15.95 -13.74
N PHE A 177 -25.53 14.79 -13.60
CA PHE A 177 -25.94 13.55 -14.27
C PHE A 177 -26.93 12.74 -13.43
N ARG A 178 -27.45 11.64 -14.01
CA ARG A 178 -28.26 10.66 -13.30
C ARG A 178 -27.44 9.91 -12.24
N GLY A 179 -28.12 9.41 -11.23
CA GLY A 179 -27.51 8.54 -10.22
C GLY A 179 -26.90 7.29 -10.87
N ASP A 180 -25.78 6.84 -10.31
CA ASP A 180 -25.05 5.66 -10.73
C ASP A 180 -24.91 4.71 -9.54
N GLU A 181 -25.39 3.48 -9.70
CA GLU A 181 -25.48 2.51 -8.61
C GLU A 181 -24.10 2.01 -8.19
N TYR A 182 -23.15 1.91 -9.13
CA TYR A 182 -21.80 1.48 -8.83
C TYR A 182 -21.03 2.54 -8.03
N ILE A 183 -21.06 3.80 -8.47
CA ILE A 183 -20.44 4.92 -7.74
C ILE A 183 -21.07 5.06 -6.36
N THR A 184 -22.39 4.91 -6.27
CA THR A 184 -23.11 4.92 -4.99
C THR A 184 -22.65 3.78 -4.08
N LEU A 185 -22.54 2.56 -4.60
CA LEU A 185 -22.07 1.41 -3.83
C LEU A 185 -20.62 1.60 -3.37
N TYR A 186 -19.75 2.15 -4.22
CA TYR A 186 -18.37 2.45 -3.89
C TYR A 186 -18.25 3.45 -2.74
N ILE A 187 -18.93 4.60 -2.84
CA ILE A 187 -18.95 5.65 -1.81
C ILE A 187 -19.51 5.08 -0.50
N THR A 188 -20.66 4.41 -0.57
CA THR A 188 -21.33 3.82 0.60
C THR A 188 -20.42 2.79 1.30
N THR A 189 -19.76 1.93 0.53
CA THR A 189 -18.81 0.94 1.07
C THR A 189 -17.61 1.62 1.73
N GLY A 190 -17.09 2.70 1.15
CA GLY A 190 -15.98 3.45 1.72
C GLY A 190 -16.31 4.06 3.09
N PHE A 191 -17.54 4.60 3.27
CA PHE A 191 -18.03 5.03 4.59
C PHE A 191 -18.04 3.88 5.60
N GLY A 192 -18.56 2.71 5.19
CA GLY A 192 -18.55 1.50 6.02
C GLY A 192 -17.14 1.09 6.46
N ARG A 193 -16.18 1.16 5.53
CA ARG A 193 -14.76 0.87 5.78
C ARG A 193 -14.12 1.86 6.75
N LEU A 194 -14.36 3.17 6.61
CA LEU A 194 -13.84 4.16 7.57
C LEU A 194 -14.32 3.88 8.99
N ARG A 195 -15.62 3.61 9.15
CA ARG A 195 -16.17 3.25 10.46
C ARG A 195 -15.57 1.95 10.98
N HIS A 196 -15.38 0.95 10.11
CA HIS A 196 -14.76 -0.33 10.48
C HIS A 196 -13.30 -0.20 10.94
N LEU A 197 -12.53 0.73 10.36
CA LEU A 197 -11.19 1.09 10.85
C LEU A 197 -11.21 1.69 12.25
N GLY A 198 -12.34 2.23 12.71
CA GLY A 198 -12.47 2.89 14.00
C GLY A 198 -12.56 4.41 13.93
N ALA A 199 -12.75 5.00 12.74
CA ALA A 199 -13.09 6.41 12.60
C ALA A 199 -14.55 6.63 13.06
N LYS A 200 -14.74 6.82 14.37
CA LYS A 200 -16.06 6.85 15.02
C LYS A 200 -16.86 8.13 14.77
N ASP A 201 -16.19 9.23 14.46
CA ASP A 201 -16.81 10.55 14.27
C ASP A 201 -17.26 10.81 12.83
N VAL A 202 -17.29 9.78 11.99
CA VAL A 202 -17.76 9.89 10.61
C VAL A 202 -19.28 9.99 10.61
N ASP A 203 -19.82 11.05 10.00
CA ASP A 203 -21.26 11.15 9.72
C ASP A 203 -21.64 10.18 8.59
N MET A 204 -22.56 9.28 8.90
CA MET A 204 -22.95 8.15 8.06
C MET A 204 -24.33 8.35 7.45
N SER A 205 -24.99 9.49 7.74
CA SER A 205 -26.32 9.83 7.26
C SER A 205 -26.44 9.73 5.73
N ALA A 206 -25.46 10.26 5.00
CA ALA A 206 -25.42 10.21 3.55
C ALA A 206 -25.33 8.77 3.02
N ALA A 207 -24.48 7.93 3.61
CA ALA A 207 -24.34 6.52 3.25
C ALA A 207 -25.62 5.72 3.54
N ILE A 208 -26.23 5.93 4.72
CA ILE A 208 -27.47 5.26 5.13
C ILE A 208 -28.65 5.62 4.21
N LYS A 209 -28.71 6.87 3.73
CA LYS A 209 -29.71 7.33 2.78
C LYS A 209 -29.65 6.57 1.44
N ALA A 210 -28.46 6.17 1.00
CA ALA A 210 -28.26 5.44 -0.26
C ALA A 210 -28.69 3.96 -0.21
N LEU A 211 -28.72 3.34 0.98
CA LEU A 211 -28.96 1.90 1.13
C LEU A 211 -30.26 1.42 0.50
N GLY A 212 -31.34 2.22 0.57
CA GLY A 212 -32.63 1.84 -0.02
C GLY A 212 -32.55 1.68 -1.54
N ALA A 213 -31.85 2.59 -2.22
CA ALA A 213 -31.66 2.53 -3.67
C ALA A 213 -30.73 1.38 -4.08
N LEU A 214 -29.70 1.07 -3.28
CA LEU A 214 -28.83 -0.08 -3.52
C LEU A 214 -29.56 -1.42 -3.33
N ASP A 215 -30.38 -1.53 -2.27
CA ASP A 215 -31.20 -2.71 -2.02
C ASP A 215 -32.25 -2.89 -3.16
N THR A 216 -32.84 -1.79 -3.63
CA THR A 216 -33.76 -1.77 -4.79
C THR A 216 -33.06 -2.23 -6.07
N TRP A 217 -31.84 -1.77 -6.34
CA TRP A 217 -31.07 -2.18 -7.50
C TRP A 217 -30.83 -3.69 -7.55
N MET A 218 -30.53 -4.30 -6.40
CA MET A 218 -30.37 -5.76 -6.31
C MET A 218 -31.69 -6.53 -6.42
N ASP A 219 -32.80 -5.95 -5.94
CA ASP A 219 -34.12 -6.52 -6.17
C ASP A 219 -34.52 -6.45 -7.65
N ASP A 220 -34.33 -5.31 -8.31
CA ASP A 220 -34.64 -5.14 -9.74
C ASP A 220 -33.89 -6.14 -10.61
N ARG A 221 -32.59 -6.37 -10.32
CA ARG A 221 -31.80 -7.40 -11.00
C ARG A 221 -32.38 -8.81 -10.80
N TYR A 222 -32.81 -9.12 -9.57
CA TYR A 222 -33.43 -10.40 -9.25
C TYR A 222 -34.80 -10.56 -9.94
N ARG A 223 -35.64 -9.52 -9.90
CA ARG A 223 -36.95 -9.50 -10.57
C ARG A 223 -36.83 -9.64 -12.09
N TYR A 224 -35.79 -9.05 -12.69
CA TYR A 224 -35.49 -9.21 -14.10
C TYR A 224 -35.18 -10.68 -14.45
N ILE A 225 -34.38 -11.36 -13.62
CA ILE A 225 -34.09 -12.80 -13.79
C ILE A 225 -35.37 -13.63 -13.70
N LEU A 226 -36.23 -13.38 -12.70
CA LEU A 226 -37.50 -14.11 -12.57
C LEU A 226 -38.42 -13.95 -13.78
N LYS A 227 -38.38 -12.78 -14.42
CA LYS A 227 -39.25 -12.45 -15.55
C LYS A 227 -38.71 -12.95 -16.89
N HIS A 228 -37.39 -12.99 -17.06
CA HIS A 228 -36.75 -13.15 -18.36
C HIS A 228 -35.72 -14.30 -18.44
N GLY A 229 -35.39 -14.94 -17.33
CA GLY A 229 -34.34 -15.97 -17.26
C GLY A 229 -34.69 -17.15 -16.36
N ASP A 230 -33.72 -18.04 -16.18
CA ASP A 230 -33.83 -19.20 -15.31
C ASP A 230 -33.13 -18.91 -13.99
N LYS A 231 -33.88 -18.72 -12.90
CA LYS A 231 -33.31 -18.39 -11.58
C LYS A 231 -32.34 -19.44 -11.03
N ASP A 232 -32.38 -20.68 -11.52
CA ASP A 232 -31.62 -21.81 -10.98
C ASP A 232 -30.21 -21.94 -11.59
N ILE A 233 -29.83 -21.06 -12.54
CA ILE A 233 -28.46 -20.95 -13.05
C ILE A 233 -27.63 -19.91 -12.29
N ASN A 234 -26.33 -19.88 -12.60
CA ASN A 234 -25.39 -18.92 -12.02
C ASN A 234 -25.62 -17.49 -12.57
N HIS A 235 -25.93 -16.57 -11.66
CA HIS A 235 -26.02 -15.12 -11.95
C HIS A 235 -25.08 -14.28 -11.10
N LEU A 236 -24.19 -14.92 -10.35
CA LEU A 236 -23.24 -14.26 -9.48
C LEU A 236 -22.19 -13.53 -10.32
N ASP A 237 -21.93 -12.27 -9.97
CA ASP A 237 -20.87 -11.47 -10.58
C ASP A 237 -20.13 -10.62 -9.53
N SER A 238 -19.07 -9.94 -9.97
CA SER A 238 -18.27 -9.06 -9.10
C SER A 238 -19.08 -7.93 -8.46
N THR A 239 -20.17 -7.49 -9.09
CA THR A 239 -21.04 -6.42 -8.59
C THR A 239 -21.87 -6.92 -7.42
N ILE A 240 -22.47 -8.10 -7.54
CA ILE A 240 -23.22 -8.75 -6.46
C ILE A 240 -22.29 -9.03 -5.28
N ALA A 241 -21.07 -9.51 -5.55
CA ALA A 241 -20.08 -9.74 -4.50
C ALA A 241 -19.73 -8.45 -3.75
N PHE A 242 -19.48 -7.36 -4.49
CA PHE A 242 -19.19 -6.06 -3.89
C PHE A 242 -20.39 -5.47 -3.15
N TYR A 243 -21.61 -5.68 -3.65
CA TYR A 243 -22.83 -5.29 -2.94
C TYR A 243 -22.97 -6.01 -1.61
N LEU A 244 -22.80 -7.34 -1.56
CA LEU A 244 -22.91 -8.10 -0.32
C LEU A 244 -21.86 -7.64 0.70
N TYR A 245 -20.61 -7.42 0.25
CA TYR A 245 -19.57 -6.82 1.09
C TYR A 245 -19.95 -5.42 1.60
N GLY A 246 -20.31 -4.50 0.71
CA GLY A 246 -20.66 -3.12 1.06
C GLY A 246 -21.88 -3.04 1.98
N ARG A 247 -22.94 -3.80 1.67
CA ARG A 247 -24.18 -3.81 2.44
C ARG A 247 -24.01 -4.38 3.85
N SER A 248 -23.06 -5.31 4.02
CA SER A 248 -22.77 -5.95 5.31
C SER A 248 -22.29 -4.99 6.40
N PHE A 249 -21.72 -3.83 6.03
CA PHE A 249 -21.28 -2.81 7.00
C PHE A 249 -22.43 -2.10 7.71
N PHE A 250 -23.65 -2.17 7.16
CA PHE A 250 -24.79 -1.32 7.54
C PHE A 250 -25.99 -2.11 8.08
N LEU A 251 -25.79 -3.36 8.49
CA LEU A 251 -26.88 -4.21 8.96
C LEU A 251 -27.48 -3.69 10.28
N GLU A 252 -26.65 -3.07 11.13
CA GLU A 252 -27.08 -2.44 12.39
C GLU A 252 -27.75 -1.07 12.17
N ASP A 253 -27.28 -0.28 11.21
CA ASP A 253 -27.86 1.05 10.93
C ASP A 253 -29.25 0.95 10.28
N LYS A 254 -29.40 0.01 9.35
CA LYS A 254 -30.64 -0.15 8.59
C LYS A 254 -30.79 -1.59 8.13
N ALA A 255 -31.77 -2.28 8.70
CA ALA A 255 -32.17 -3.60 8.21
C ALA A 255 -32.63 -3.55 6.74
N VAL A 256 -32.36 -4.60 5.98
CA VAL A 256 -32.86 -4.73 4.60
C VAL A 256 -34.38 -4.84 4.63
N ALA A 257 -35.06 -3.98 3.86
CA ALA A 257 -36.51 -3.91 3.85
C ALA A 257 -37.15 -5.23 3.40
N LYS A 258 -38.36 -5.54 3.90
CA LYS A 258 -39.05 -6.81 3.67
C LYS A 258 -39.20 -7.16 2.19
N GLU A 259 -39.45 -6.15 1.35
CA GLU A 259 -39.60 -6.30 -0.11
C GLU A 259 -38.31 -6.79 -0.81
N HIS A 260 -37.13 -6.46 -0.28
CA HIS A 260 -35.84 -6.86 -0.86
C HIS A 260 -35.25 -8.14 -0.22
N GLN A 261 -35.90 -8.70 0.80
CA GLN A 261 -35.41 -9.88 1.52
C GLN A 261 -35.35 -11.13 0.63
N GLU A 262 -36.28 -11.26 -0.32
CA GLU A 262 -36.30 -12.36 -1.28
C GLU A 262 -35.05 -12.33 -2.17
N ALA A 263 -34.76 -11.17 -2.78
CA ALA A 263 -33.57 -10.95 -3.59
C ALA A 263 -32.28 -11.13 -2.77
N LEU A 264 -32.21 -10.60 -1.55
CA LEU A 264 -31.03 -10.78 -0.69
C LEU A 264 -30.74 -12.26 -0.43
N LYS A 265 -31.76 -13.04 -0.06
CA LYS A 265 -31.60 -14.49 0.16
C LYS A 265 -31.16 -15.21 -1.10
N TYR A 266 -31.69 -14.81 -2.25
CA TYR A 266 -31.27 -15.33 -3.55
C TYR A 266 -29.77 -15.06 -3.79
N TRP A 267 -29.32 -13.81 -3.60
CA TRP A 267 -27.92 -13.45 -3.82
C TRP A 267 -26.95 -14.10 -2.83
N LEU A 268 -27.33 -14.25 -1.56
CA LEU A 268 -26.56 -15.02 -0.58
C LEU A 268 -26.46 -16.50 -0.99
N GLY A 269 -27.55 -17.10 -1.46
CA GLY A 269 -27.54 -18.48 -1.98
C GLY A 269 -26.66 -18.65 -3.23
N GLN A 270 -26.74 -17.69 -4.16
CA GLN A 270 -25.87 -17.66 -5.35
C GLN A 270 -24.39 -17.54 -4.95
N ALA A 271 -24.07 -16.68 -3.98
CA ALA A 271 -22.73 -16.53 -3.44
C ALA A 271 -22.20 -17.84 -2.83
N SER A 272 -22.99 -18.52 -2.00
CA SER A 272 -22.56 -19.79 -1.39
C SER A 272 -22.42 -20.93 -2.40
N ASN A 273 -23.19 -20.94 -3.48
CA ASN A 273 -23.17 -22.01 -4.49
C ASN A 273 -22.12 -21.80 -5.60
N TYR A 274 -21.90 -20.55 -6.03
CA TYR A 274 -21.15 -20.25 -7.26
C TYR A 274 -19.86 -19.45 -7.03
N TRP A 275 -19.37 -19.31 -5.80
CA TRP A 275 -18.13 -18.57 -5.52
C TRP A 275 -16.90 -19.13 -6.26
N LEU A 276 -16.89 -20.42 -6.62
CA LEU A 276 -15.83 -21.04 -7.43
C LEU A 276 -15.81 -20.53 -8.87
N ASP A 277 -17.00 -20.28 -9.45
CA ASP A 277 -17.14 -19.73 -10.81
C ASP A 277 -16.80 -18.23 -10.86
N LEU A 278 -16.90 -17.55 -9.72
CA LEU A 278 -16.46 -16.18 -9.54
C LEU A 278 -14.91 -16.16 -9.53
N GLY A 279 -14.31 -16.26 -10.71
CA GLY A 279 -12.88 -16.47 -10.93
C GLY A 279 -11.95 -15.32 -10.53
N TRP A 280 -12.41 -14.34 -9.74
CA TRP A 280 -11.66 -13.15 -9.36
C TRP A 280 -11.44 -13.10 -7.85
N ARG A 281 -10.17 -13.10 -7.42
CA ARG A 281 -9.78 -13.13 -6.01
C ARG A 281 -10.35 -11.97 -5.21
N GLN A 282 -10.40 -10.76 -5.77
CA GLN A 282 -11.01 -9.62 -5.07
C GLN A 282 -12.49 -9.87 -4.79
N SER A 283 -13.26 -10.30 -5.80
CA SER A 283 -14.69 -10.58 -5.64
C SER A 283 -14.93 -11.76 -4.70
N GLN A 284 -14.07 -12.78 -4.71
CA GLN A 284 -14.11 -13.88 -3.72
C GLN A 284 -13.85 -13.36 -2.29
N GLY A 285 -12.90 -12.45 -2.09
CA GLY A 285 -12.67 -11.79 -0.80
C GLY A 285 -13.89 -11.01 -0.31
N HIS A 286 -14.53 -10.25 -1.21
CA HIS A 286 -15.77 -9.53 -0.90
C HIS A 286 -16.86 -10.50 -0.43
N LEU A 287 -17.03 -11.63 -1.12
CA LEU A 287 -17.98 -12.66 -0.70
C LEU A 287 -17.63 -13.28 0.65
N ALA A 288 -16.37 -13.63 0.88
CA ALA A 288 -15.97 -14.24 2.14
C ALA A 288 -16.32 -13.34 3.32
N ILE A 289 -15.96 -12.06 3.25
CA ILE A 289 -16.26 -11.08 4.31
C ILE A 289 -17.79 -10.85 4.40
N GLY A 290 -18.45 -10.59 3.27
CA GLY A 290 -19.89 -10.33 3.23
C GLY A 290 -20.69 -11.49 3.82
N LEU A 291 -20.48 -12.72 3.33
CA LEU A 291 -21.15 -13.93 3.80
C LEU A 291 -20.92 -14.17 5.30
N LYS A 292 -19.68 -13.97 5.80
CA LYS A 292 -19.39 -14.08 7.23
C LYS A 292 -20.25 -13.13 8.06
N ARG A 293 -20.31 -11.85 7.66
CA ARG A 293 -21.10 -10.82 8.34
C ARG A 293 -22.61 -11.05 8.24
N PHE A 294 -23.07 -11.70 7.17
CA PHE A 294 -24.46 -12.17 7.02
C PHE A 294 -24.76 -13.49 7.76
N GLY A 295 -23.78 -14.07 8.46
CA GLY A 295 -23.97 -15.23 9.34
C GLY A 295 -23.64 -16.59 8.75
N ASP A 296 -23.05 -16.67 7.55
CA ASP A 296 -22.55 -17.95 7.01
C ASP A 296 -21.23 -18.32 7.71
N GLY A 297 -21.24 -19.41 8.48
CA GLY A 297 -20.08 -19.88 9.24
C GLY A 297 -19.13 -20.79 8.47
N LYS A 298 -19.47 -21.25 7.26
CA LYS A 298 -18.70 -22.27 6.53
C LYS A 298 -18.12 -21.75 5.23
N THR A 299 -18.96 -21.22 4.34
CA THR A 299 -18.52 -20.81 2.98
C THR A 299 -17.37 -19.80 3.01
N PRO A 300 -17.35 -18.77 3.89
CA PRO A 300 -16.22 -17.85 3.98
C PRO A 300 -14.87 -18.52 4.24
N LEU A 301 -14.85 -19.54 5.10
CA LEU A 301 -13.63 -20.28 5.45
C LEU A 301 -13.16 -21.13 4.26
N ASP A 302 -14.10 -21.76 3.54
CA ASP A 302 -13.79 -22.54 2.33
C ASP A 302 -13.21 -21.65 1.21
N ILE A 303 -13.78 -20.46 0.99
CA ILE A 303 -13.26 -19.45 0.06
C ILE A 303 -11.83 -19.06 0.44
N MET A 304 -11.62 -18.65 1.70
CA MET A 304 -10.33 -18.15 2.14
C MET A 304 -9.25 -19.23 2.18
N LYS A 305 -9.61 -20.48 2.49
CA LYS A 305 -8.71 -21.62 2.37
C LYS A 305 -8.24 -21.81 0.93
N SER A 306 -9.16 -21.77 -0.03
CA SER A 306 -8.83 -21.87 -1.46
C SER A 306 -7.91 -20.73 -1.93
N ILE A 307 -8.18 -19.51 -1.48
CA ILE A 307 -7.35 -18.32 -1.77
C ILE A 307 -5.94 -18.50 -1.20
N LYS A 308 -5.81 -18.96 0.05
CA LYS A 308 -4.53 -19.17 0.72
C LYS A 308 -3.70 -20.28 0.07
N GLU A 309 -4.32 -21.38 -0.33
CA GLU A 309 -3.66 -22.50 -1.03
C GLU A 309 -3.03 -22.09 -2.37
N ARG A 310 -3.58 -21.05 -3.02
CA ARG A 310 -3.04 -20.49 -4.27
C ARG A 310 -2.03 -19.36 -4.07
N SER A 311 -1.68 -19.03 -2.82
CA SER A 311 -0.71 -17.99 -2.52
C SER A 311 0.73 -18.49 -2.59
N VAL A 312 1.67 -17.55 -2.69
CA VAL A 312 3.11 -17.78 -2.63
C VAL A 312 3.64 -17.07 -1.39
N SER A 313 4.27 -17.83 -0.50
CA SER A 313 5.03 -17.29 0.62
C SER A 313 6.50 -17.16 0.22
N ASN A 314 7.07 -15.98 0.44
CA ASN A 314 8.48 -15.70 0.24
C ASN A 314 9.03 -14.94 1.46
N GLU A 315 10.27 -15.20 1.83
CA GLU A 315 10.91 -14.60 3.00
C GLU A 315 11.03 -13.08 2.90
N GLU A 316 11.30 -12.55 1.70
CA GLU A 316 11.47 -11.12 1.46
C GLU A 316 10.16 -10.41 1.09
N LEU A 317 9.35 -11.03 0.25
CA LEU A 317 8.13 -10.43 -0.31
C LEU A 317 6.87 -10.73 0.51
N GLY A 318 6.93 -11.59 1.52
CA GLY A 318 5.77 -11.98 2.30
C GLY A 318 4.83 -12.92 1.54
N LEU A 319 3.52 -12.73 1.71
CA LEU A 319 2.46 -13.54 1.10
C LEU A 319 1.83 -12.78 -0.05
N PHE A 320 1.88 -13.37 -1.25
CA PHE A 320 1.38 -12.74 -2.47
C PHE A 320 0.87 -13.76 -3.49
N TRP A 321 0.35 -13.27 -4.60
CA TRP A 321 -0.10 -14.09 -5.72
C TRP A 321 0.59 -13.63 -6.99
N ARG A 322 0.90 -14.58 -7.87
CA ARG A 322 1.54 -14.29 -9.16
C ARG A 322 0.48 -13.88 -10.18
N ASP A 323 -0.13 -12.72 -9.98
CA ASP A 323 -1.04 -12.16 -10.97
C ASP A 323 -0.24 -11.75 -12.21
N GLN A 324 -0.51 -12.36 -13.36
CA GLN A 324 0.22 -12.10 -14.61
C GLN A 324 -0.54 -11.18 -15.57
N GLU A 325 -1.76 -10.78 -15.24
CA GLU A 325 -2.65 -10.08 -16.15
C GLU A 325 -2.77 -8.59 -15.81
N LEU A 326 -2.45 -7.74 -16.78
CA LEU A 326 -2.87 -6.34 -16.77
C LEU A 326 -4.34 -6.28 -17.20
N SER A 327 -5.19 -5.70 -16.36
CA SER A 327 -6.61 -5.55 -16.67
C SER A 327 -7.11 -4.16 -16.36
N TRP A 328 -8.09 -3.71 -17.14
CA TRP A 328 -8.83 -2.45 -16.93
C TRP A 328 -10.01 -2.63 -15.97
N TRP A 329 -10.36 -3.87 -15.62
CA TRP A 329 -11.48 -4.18 -14.74
C TRP A 329 -11.10 -3.99 -13.27
N TRP A 330 -11.93 -3.24 -12.55
CA TRP A 330 -11.67 -2.88 -11.16
C TRP A 330 -11.48 -4.09 -10.23
N TYR A 331 -12.16 -5.21 -10.49
CA TYR A 331 -12.09 -6.45 -9.69
C TYR A 331 -10.82 -7.29 -9.93
N ARG A 332 -9.90 -6.79 -10.75
CA ARG A 332 -8.60 -7.39 -11.10
C ARG A 332 -7.44 -6.48 -10.70
N ALA A 333 -7.70 -5.43 -9.92
CA ALA A 333 -6.69 -4.46 -9.55
C ALA A 333 -5.82 -5.03 -8.40
N PRO A 334 -4.49 -5.15 -8.60
CA PRO A 334 -3.64 -5.97 -7.72
C PRO A 334 -3.48 -5.38 -6.31
N ILE A 335 -3.38 -4.05 -6.20
CA ILE A 335 -3.21 -3.36 -4.92
C ILE A 335 -4.48 -3.46 -4.08
N GLU A 336 -5.63 -3.17 -4.69
CA GLU A 336 -6.96 -3.26 -4.10
C GLU A 336 -7.30 -4.71 -3.70
N THR A 337 -6.91 -5.67 -4.55
CA THR A 337 -7.06 -7.10 -4.23
C THR A 337 -6.23 -7.46 -3.02
N GLN A 338 -4.96 -7.05 -2.96
CA GLN A 338 -4.10 -7.35 -1.81
C GLN A 338 -4.63 -6.72 -0.52
N ALA A 339 -5.07 -5.46 -0.57
CA ALA A 339 -5.67 -4.77 0.56
C ALA A 339 -6.89 -5.52 1.13
N LEU A 340 -7.75 -6.03 0.24
CA LEU A 340 -8.90 -6.83 0.66
C LEU A 340 -8.50 -8.19 1.24
N MET A 341 -7.42 -8.81 0.75
CA MET A 341 -6.92 -10.06 1.34
C MET A 341 -6.41 -9.85 2.78
N ILE A 342 -5.82 -8.69 3.08
CA ILE A 342 -5.40 -8.34 4.44
C ILE A 342 -6.63 -8.29 5.37
N GLU A 343 -7.72 -7.63 4.96
CA GLU A 343 -8.99 -7.64 5.71
C GLU A 343 -9.57 -9.04 5.85
N ALA A 344 -9.60 -9.82 4.77
CA ALA A 344 -10.22 -11.13 4.79
C ALA A 344 -9.44 -12.14 5.65
N PHE A 345 -8.09 -12.08 5.67
CA PHE A 345 -7.30 -12.94 6.55
C PHE A 345 -7.49 -12.61 8.03
N ASP A 346 -7.57 -11.31 8.37
CA ASP A 346 -7.88 -10.88 9.73
C ASP A 346 -9.30 -11.27 10.12
N GLU A 347 -10.28 -10.78 9.38
CA GLU A 347 -11.67 -10.89 9.78
C GLU A 347 -12.19 -12.31 9.61
N VAL A 348 -11.98 -12.97 8.47
CA VAL A 348 -12.60 -14.27 8.18
C VAL A 348 -11.86 -15.42 8.85
N MET A 349 -10.54 -15.49 8.66
CA MET A 349 -9.72 -16.60 9.14
C MET A 349 -9.13 -16.37 10.54
N GLY A 350 -8.97 -15.12 11.00
CA GLY A 350 -8.19 -14.82 12.20
C GLY A 350 -6.71 -15.18 12.04
N ASP A 351 -6.19 -15.20 10.82
CA ASP A 351 -4.83 -15.63 10.49
C ASP A 351 -3.88 -14.43 10.49
N THR A 352 -3.42 -14.06 11.69
CA THR A 352 -2.55 -12.90 11.90
C THR A 352 -1.24 -13.01 11.10
N GLN A 353 -0.67 -14.21 10.96
CA GLN A 353 0.58 -14.39 10.22
C GLN A 353 0.38 -14.14 8.72
N ALA A 354 -0.66 -14.71 8.11
CA ALA A 354 -0.97 -14.48 6.70
C ALA A 354 -1.31 -13.01 6.42
N MET A 355 -2.02 -12.37 7.35
CA MET A 355 -2.36 -10.95 7.31
C MET A 355 -1.10 -10.06 7.32
N GLU A 356 -0.18 -10.27 8.27
CA GLU A 356 1.07 -9.50 8.36
C GLU A 356 1.98 -9.77 7.15
N ASP A 357 2.01 -11.03 6.66
CA ASP A 357 2.75 -11.38 5.44
C ASP A 357 2.16 -10.75 4.18
N ALA A 358 0.84 -10.57 4.11
CA ALA A 358 0.20 -9.84 3.02
C ALA A 358 0.49 -8.33 3.08
N LYS A 359 0.61 -7.74 4.28
CA LYS A 359 1.04 -6.34 4.49
C LYS A 359 2.48 -6.14 4.00
N VAL A 360 3.38 -7.10 4.22
CA VAL A 360 4.78 -7.05 3.74
C VAL A 360 4.83 -6.81 2.23
N TRP A 361 4.08 -7.61 1.45
CA TRP A 361 4.08 -7.45 0.00
C TRP A 361 3.62 -6.06 -0.43
N LEU A 362 2.58 -5.53 0.21
CA LEU A 362 2.02 -4.22 -0.11
C LEU A 362 3.01 -3.08 0.15
N LEU A 363 3.74 -3.14 1.27
CA LEU A 363 4.82 -2.19 1.58
C LEU A 363 6.00 -2.34 0.59
N LYS A 364 6.34 -3.57 0.20
CA LYS A 364 7.39 -3.84 -0.79
C LYS A 364 7.03 -3.33 -2.19
N GLN A 365 5.76 -3.37 -2.58
CA GLN A 365 5.32 -2.71 -3.80
C GLN A 365 5.50 -1.19 -3.70
N LYS A 366 5.13 -0.58 -2.57
CA LYS A 366 5.34 0.87 -2.35
C LYS A 366 6.83 1.27 -2.33
N GLN A 367 7.73 0.37 -1.94
CA GLN A 367 9.18 0.61 -2.00
C GLN A 367 9.68 0.88 -3.43
N THR A 368 9.09 0.23 -4.45
CA THR A 368 9.61 0.25 -5.83
C THR A 368 8.66 0.89 -6.84
N GLN A 369 7.40 1.10 -6.46
CA GLN A 369 6.34 1.58 -7.33
C GLN A 369 5.42 2.56 -6.59
N ASP A 370 4.82 3.48 -7.34
CA ASP A 370 3.72 4.29 -6.83
C ASP A 370 2.37 3.60 -6.99
N TRP A 371 1.47 3.87 -6.04
CA TRP A 371 0.06 3.53 -6.15
C TRP A 371 -0.62 4.50 -7.11
N LYS A 372 -0.82 4.05 -8.35
CA LYS A 372 -1.15 4.92 -9.50
C LYS A 372 -2.57 5.51 -9.48
N THR A 373 -3.46 5.02 -8.62
CA THR A 373 -4.86 5.46 -8.58
C THR A 373 -5.25 5.87 -7.17
N THR A 374 -6.24 6.76 -7.08
CA THR A 374 -6.85 7.17 -5.81
C THR A 374 -7.41 5.98 -5.06
N ARG A 375 -8.10 5.07 -5.76
CA ARG A 375 -8.62 3.82 -5.18
C ARG A 375 -7.53 2.89 -4.65
N ALA A 376 -6.47 2.63 -5.43
CA ALA A 376 -5.36 1.78 -4.99
C ALA A 376 -4.69 2.35 -3.74
N THR A 377 -4.51 3.67 -3.71
CA THR A 377 -3.94 4.38 -2.56
C THR A 377 -4.85 4.26 -1.34
N ALA A 378 -6.14 4.55 -1.46
CA ALA A 378 -7.11 4.44 -0.36
C ALA A 378 -7.20 3.01 0.18
N ASP A 379 -7.29 2.02 -0.70
CA ASP A 379 -7.39 0.61 -0.33
C ASP A 379 -6.11 0.11 0.35
N ALA A 380 -4.93 0.48 -0.17
CA ALA A 380 -3.66 0.11 0.42
C ALA A 380 -3.49 0.67 1.83
N ILE A 381 -3.81 1.96 2.02
CA ILE A 381 -3.73 2.60 3.34
C ILE A 381 -4.73 1.93 4.29
N TYR A 382 -5.96 1.67 3.84
CA TYR A 382 -6.94 0.93 4.63
C TYR A 382 -6.39 -0.42 5.07
N GLY A 383 -5.85 -1.24 4.15
CA GLY A 383 -5.35 -2.58 4.48
C GLY A 383 -4.17 -2.54 5.45
N LEU A 384 -3.26 -1.57 5.30
CA LEU A 384 -2.10 -1.44 6.19
C LEU A 384 -2.47 -0.98 7.61
N LEU A 385 -3.48 -0.11 7.74
CA LEU A 385 -3.92 0.44 9.02
C LEU A 385 -5.01 -0.39 9.69
N LEU A 386 -5.65 -1.29 8.96
CA LEU A 386 -6.55 -2.27 9.53
C LEU A 386 -5.78 -3.14 10.54
N ARG A 387 -6.44 -3.43 11.66
CA ARG A 387 -6.07 -4.30 12.80
C ARG A 387 -4.76 -5.11 12.69
N GLY A 388 -4.00 -5.16 13.78
CA GLY A 388 -2.73 -5.88 13.86
C GLY A 388 -1.71 -5.11 14.69
N THR A 389 -0.43 -5.35 14.42
CA THR A 389 0.64 -4.54 15.02
C THR A 389 0.45 -3.08 14.61
N ASN A 390 0.50 -2.13 15.55
CA ASN A 390 0.46 -0.71 15.19
C ASN A 390 1.77 -0.35 14.48
N LEU A 391 1.78 -0.45 13.15
CA LEU A 391 2.96 -0.26 12.31
C LEU A 391 3.48 1.20 12.30
N LEU A 392 2.68 2.14 12.81
CA LEU A 392 3.05 3.56 12.91
C LEU A 392 3.59 3.91 14.29
N ALA A 393 3.25 3.15 15.33
CA ALA A 393 3.68 3.41 16.70
C ALA A 393 5.08 2.86 17.02
N GLY A 394 5.70 3.46 18.04
CA GLY A 394 7.05 3.13 18.51
C GLY A 394 8.14 3.95 17.83
N ASP A 395 9.32 3.97 18.45
CA ASP A 395 10.51 4.74 18.05
C ASP A 395 11.75 3.85 17.84
N ALA A 396 11.56 2.53 17.86
CA ALA A 396 12.63 1.56 17.67
C ALA A 396 13.31 1.74 16.30
N LEU A 397 14.62 1.92 16.33
CA LEU A 397 15.46 1.93 15.13
C LEU A 397 16.06 0.55 14.92
N VAL A 398 16.12 0.14 13.66
CA VAL A 398 16.88 -1.05 13.28
C VAL A 398 18.36 -0.73 13.45
N GLU A 399 19.06 -1.58 14.19
CA GLU A 399 20.50 -1.44 14.38
C GLU A 399 21.22 -2.13 13.22
N VAL A 400 22.19 -1.44 12.62
CA VAL A 400 23.07 -2.01 11.61
C VAL A 400 24.51 -1.96 12.11
N ARG A 401 25.20 -3.10 12.05
CA ARG A 401 26.62 -3.24 12.37
C ARG A 401 27.42 -3.57 11.11
N LEU A 402 28.56 -2.92 10.92
CA LEU A 402 29.53 -3.22 9.86
C LEU A 402 30.83 -3.72 10.49
N GLY A 403 31.28 -4.91 10.14
CA GLY A 403 32.51 -5.48 10.72
C GLY A 403 32.45 -5.64 12.25
N GLY A 404 31.25 -5.71 12.83
CA GLY A 404 31.01 -5.77 14.27
C GLY A 404 30.81 -4.42 14.97
N GLU A 405 31.06 -3.29 14.30
CA GLU A 405 30.85 -1.95 14.85
C GLU A 405 29.43 -1.45 14.54
N ALA A 406 28.70 -0.99 15.55
CA ALA A 406 27.34 -0.46 15.39
C ALA A 406 27.36 0.97 14.81
N ILE A 407 26.47 1.22 13.85
CA ILE A 407 26.25 2.55 13.30
C ILE A 407 25.40 3.35 14.28
N ASN A 408 25.89 4.53 14.69
CA ASN A 408 25.16 5.50 15.48
C ASN A 408 24.69 6.65 14.56
N PRO A 409 23.43 6.65 14.10
CA PRO A 409 22.96 7.66 13.16
C PRO A 409 22.86 9.05 13.80
N GLU A 410 23.50 10.05 13.20
CA GLU A 410 23.41 11.45 13.65
C GLU A 410 22.06 12.09 13.30
N LYS A 411 21.50 11.74 12.14
CA LYS A 411 20.25 12.27 11.62
C LYS A 411 19.29 11.13 11.32
N VAL A 412 18.17 11.13 12.03
CA VAL A 412 17.09 10.15 11.88
C VAL A 412 15.82 10.88 11.48
N GLU A 413 15.19 10.44 10.39
CA GLU A 413 13.92 10.98 9.91
C GLU A 413 12.77 10.57 10.83
N ALA A 414 12.00 11.55 11.29
CA ALA A 414 10.79 11.33 12.06
C ALA A 414 9.78 10.48 11.27
N GLY A 415 9.08 9.57 11.94
CA GLY A 415 8.13 8.65 11.30
C GLY A 415 8.83 7.44 10.67
N THR A 416 9.47 7.59 9.51
CA THR A 416 10.08 6.44 8.80
C THR A 416 11.25 5.81 9.58
N GLY A 417 11.89 6.58 10.47
CA GLY A 417 13.14 6.16 11.11
C GLY A 417 14.24 5.91 10.07
N PHE A 418 14.16 6.64 8.94
CA PHE A 418 15.18 6.60 7.91
C PHE A 418 16.45 7.25 8.43
N TYR A 419 17.57 6.56 8.28
CA TYR A 419 18.89 7.14 8.52
C TYR A 419 19.88 6.67 7.46
N GLU A 420 20.91 7.47 7.28
CA GLU A 420 22.03 7.18 6.39
C GLU A 420 23.35 7.42 7.13
N GLN A 421 24.33 6.56 6.89
CA GLN A 421 25.71 6.76 7.28
C GLN A 421 26.60 6.62 6.05
N LYS A 422 27.42 7.64 5.78
CA LYS A 422 28.42 7.64 4.72
C LYS A 422 29.80 7.46 5.33
N PHE A 423 30.62 6.61 4.72
CA PHE A 423 32.02 6.40 5.03
C PHE A 423 32.86 6.84 3.84
N VAL A 424 33.87 7.65 4.08
CA VAL A 424 34.79 8.13 3.04
C VAL A 424 35.93 7.13 2.83
N ARG A 425 36.65 7.23 1.70
CA ARG A 425 37.74 6.32 1.30
C ARG A 425 38.59 5.73 2.46
N GLY A 426 39.09 6.59 3.35
CA GLY A 426 40.04 6.16 4.40
C GLY A 426 39.43 5.34 5.53
N GLU A 427 38.10 5.37 5.65
CA GLU A 427 37.34 4.69 6.70
C GLU A 427 36.89 3.30 6.26
N ILE A 428 36.79 3.07 4.94
CA ILE A 428 36.27 1.84 4.36
C ILE A 428 37.29 0.72 4.52
N LYS A 429 36.88 -0.36 5.19
CA LYS A 429 37.68 -1.57 5.38
C LYS A 429 36.96 -2.80 4.82
N PRO A 430 37.68 -3.83 4.32
CA PRO A 430 37.06 -5.04 3.79
C PRO A 430 36.10 -5.71 4.78
N GLU A 431 36.41 -5.70 6.08
CA GLU A 431 35.60 -6.34 7.13
C GLU A 431 34.20 -5.73 7.26
N MET A 432 34.01 -4.49 6.78
CA MET A 432 32.68 -3.84 6.72
C MET A 432 31.69 -4.57 5.81
N GLY A 433 32.17 -5.51 4.98
CA GLY A 433 31.29 -6.41 4.23
C GLY A 433 30.60 -7.49 5.08
N MET A 434 30.99 -7.67 6.35
CA MET A 434 30.20 -8.45 7.31
C MET A 434 29.18 -7.53 7.97
N ILE A 435 27.90 -7.73 7.64
CA ILE A 435 26.84 -6.82 8.04
C ILE A 435 25.85 -7.57 8.95
N THR A 436 25.55 -7.01 10.12
CA THR A 436 24.51 -7.53 11.02
C THR A 436 23.39 -6.51 11.14
N VAL A 437 22.16 -6.94 10.93
CA VAL A 437 20.95 -6.11 11.04
C VAL A 437 20.09 -6.67 12.16
N ILE A 438 19.73 -5.83 13.13
CA ILE A 438 18.97 -6.23 14.32
C ILE A 438 17.69 -5.42 14.39
N LYS A 439 16.55 -6.12 14.32
CA LYS A 439 15.22 -5.54 14.53
C LYS A 439 14.61 -6.11 15.80
N THR A 440 14.04 -5.25 16.64
CA THR A 440 13.49 -5.63 17.94
C THR A 440 11.97 -5.65 17.97
N ASP A 441 11.33 -4.98 17.01
CA ASP A 441 9.89 -4.80 16.88
C ASP A 441 9.29 -5.62 15.73
N GLY A 442 7.96 -5.60 15.64
CA GLY A 442 7.20 -6.27 14.58
C GLY A 442 7.30 -5.56 13.22
N GLY A 443 6.66 -6.13 12.19
CA GLY A 443 6.59 -5.53 10.86
C GLY A 443 7.87 -5.70 10.02
N VAL A 444 7.98 -4.91 8.96
CA VAL A 444 9.07 -5.00 7.98
C VAL A 444 9.95 -3.78 8.08
N SER A 445 11.25 -3.97 7.86
CA SER A 445 12.20 -2.90 7.65
C SER A 445 13.08 -3.26 6.45
N TRP A 446 13.63 -2.26 5.79
CA TRP A 446 14.56 -2.47 4.69
C TRP A 446 15.66 -1.44 4.69
N GLY A 447 16.82 -1.86 4.21
CA GLY A 447 17.94 -0.98 3.96
C GLY A 447 18.74 -1.45 2.77
N SER A 448 19.86 -0.79 2.54
CA SER A 448 20.83 -1.17 1.53
C SER A 448 22.21 -0.64 1.92
N VAL A 449 23.23 -1.38 1.48
CA VAL A 449 24.62 -0.91 1.49
C VAL A 449 25.05 -0.66 0.06
N HIS A 450 25.48 0.56 -0.23
CA HIS A 450 26.00 0.97 -1.52
C HIS A 450 27.50 1.21 -1.41
N TRP A 451 28.28 0.49 -2.20
CA TRP A 451 29.73 0.60 -2.22
C TRP A 451 30.20 1.10 -3.58
N GLN A 452 30.95 2.20 -3.56
CA GLN A 452 31.50 2.85 -4.74
C GLN A 452 33.03 2.74 -4.74
N TYR A 453 33.58 2.35 -5.88
CA TYR A 453 35.03 2.23 -6.04
C TYR A 453 35.45 2.39 -7.50
N LEU A 454 36.71 2.79 -7.71
CA LEU A 454 37.37 2.72 -9.00
C LEU A 454 38.11 1.40 -9.13
N GLU A 455 37.99 0.74 -10.28
CA GLU A 455 38.73 -0.50 -10.58
C GLU A 455 39.16 -0.56 -12.06
N ASP A 456 40.24 -1.29 -12.33
CA ASP A 456 40.64 -1.62 -13.71
C ASP A 456 39.51 -2.36 -14.42
N MET A 457 39.10 -1.85 -15.57
CA MET A 457 38.00 -2.39 -16.37
C MET A 457 38.12 -3.89 -16.63
N THR A 458 39.33 -4.47 -16.70
CA THR A 458 39.50 -5.92 -16.93
C THR A 458 39.18 -6.80 -15.73
N LYS A 459 39.01 -6.22 -14.54
CA LYS A 459 38.70 -6.95 -13.29
C LYS A 459 37.23 -6.82 -12.87
N VAL A 460 36.47 -5.96 -13.55
CA VAL A 460 35.05 -5.76 -13.24
C VAL A 460 34.26 -6.96 -13.74
N THR A 461 33.63 -7.67 -12.82
CA THR A 461 32.83 -8.87 -13.12
C THR A 461 31.36 -8.52 -13.33
N PRO A 462 30.67 -9.17 -14.28
CA PRO A 462 29.23 -8.99 -14.44
C PRO A 462 28.48 -9.50 -13.21
N TYR A 463 27.38 -8.85 -12.87
CA TYR A 463 26.48 -9.29 -11.81
C TYR A 463 25.29 -10.04 -12.42
N GLU A 464 25.15 -11.32 -12.10
CA GLU A 464 24.10 -12.19 -12.66
C GLU A 464 22.82 -12.27 -11.81
N GLY A 465 22.80 -11.63 -10.63
CA GLY A 465 21.70 -11.68 -9.68
C GLY A 465 20.56 -10.70 -9.92
N THR A 466 20.54 -9.98 -11.05
CA THR A 466 19.44 -9.07 -11.39
C THR A 466 18.42 -9.76 -12.31
N PRO A 467 17.11 -9.45 -12.18
CA PRO A 467 16.09 -9.95 -13.11
C PRO A 467 16.24 -9.39 -14.54
N MET A 468 17.06 -8.35 -14.73
CA MET A 468 17.33 -7.73 -16.03
C MET A 468 18.68 -8.18 -16.60
N LYS A 469 18.69 -8.76 -17.81
CA LYS A 469 19.92 -9.13 -18.52
C LYS A 469 20.10 -8.24 -19.75
N LEU A 470 21.28 -7.62 -19.89
CA LEU A 470 21.60 -6.75 -21.02
C LEU A 470 22.73 -7.38 -21.86
N LYS A 471 22.49 -7.56 -23.16
CA LYS A 471 23.47 -8.14 -24.10
C LYS A 471 23.78 -7.13 -25.19
N LYS A 472 25.04 -6.71 -25.30
CA LYS A 472 25.54 -5.88 -26.41
C LYS A 472 26.23 -6.78 -27.42
N ALA A 473 25.76 -6.77 -28.67
CA ALA A 473 26.45 -7.38 -29.80
C ALA A 473 26.89 -6.27 -30.75
N LEU A 474 28.15 -6.32 -31.20
CA LEU A 474 28.68 -5.44 -32.22
C LEU A 474 28.78 -6.24 -33.51
N TYR A 475 28.15 -5.74 -34.56
CA TYR A 475 28.22 -6.31 -35.90
C TYR A 475 29.10 -5.40 -36.77
N ARG A 476 29.78 -5.99 -37.74
CA ARG A 476 30.66 -5.27 -38.66
C ARG A 476 29.87 -4.57 -39.76
#